data_AF-A0A939YEE1-F1
#
_entry.id   AF-A0A939YEE1-F1
#
_cell.length_a   1.000
_cell.length_b   1.000
_cell.length_c   1.000
_cell.angle_alpha   90.00
_cell.angle_beta   90.00
_cell.angle_gamma   90.00
#
_symmetry.space_group_name_H-M   'P 1'
#
loop_
_entity.id
_entity.type
_entity.pdbx_description
1 polymer ?
#
loop_
_entity_poly.entity_id
_entity_poly.type
_entity_poly.pdbx_seq_one_letter_code
_entity_poly.pdbx_strand_id
1 'polypeptide(L)'
;ETIHSYPVPTFCITGNHDSFAYGAEEFYRVLGGCEPRDIHAPGLDLLFLDACYFKSGKRYERGDTDWRDTFLPDVKGLEKRLAGCAGSVYIFMHQNIDPQVPEVLRLFNDAEVRDILEKSGKVKAVYQGHHHPGHRTVWNGIEYISLPAMCEYENAHEIIEI
;
A
#
# COMPACT_ATOMS: atom_id res chain seq x y z
N GLU A 1 -12.78 -19.76 -9.78
CA GLU A 1 -13.21 -18.37 -10.04
C GLU A 1 -12.03 -17.45 -9.78
N THR A 2 -11.89 -16.38 -10.54
CA THR A 2 -10.90 -15.33 -10.26
C THR A 2 -11.62 -14.15 -9.62
N ILE A 3 -10.91 -13.28 -8.91
CA ILE A 3 -11.52 -12.07 -8.32
C ILE A 3 -12.24 -11.20 -9.38
N HIS A 4 -11.75 -11.24 -10.63
CA HIS A 4 -12.32 -10.55 -11.78
C HIS A 4 -13.60 -11.18 -12.35
N SER A 5 -14.04 -12.35 -11.87
CA SER A 5 -15.32 -12.94 -12.33
C SER A 5 -16.54 -12.28 -11.70
N TYR A 6 -16.35 -11.42 -10.70
CA TYR A 6 -17.41 -10.66 -10.05
C TYR A 6 -17.51 -9.25 -10.65
N PRO A 7 -18.71 -8.68 -10.80
CA PRO A 7 -18.93 -7.37 -11.44
C PRO A 7 -18.60 -6.20 -10.50
N VAL A 8 -17.49 -6.30 -9.77
CA VAL A 8 -17.01 -5.29 -8.82
C VAL A 8 -15.62 -4.83 -9.26
N PRO A 9 -15.36 -3.50 -9.33
CA PRO A 9 -14.02 -2.99 -9.60
C PRO A 9 -13.01 -3.57 -8.62
N THR A 10 -11.94 -4.17 -9.16
CA THR A 10 -10.86 -4.76 -8.37
C THR A 10 -9.58 -3.98 -8.65
N PHE A 11 -8.92 -3.54 -7.58
CA PHE A 11 -7.64 -2.85 -7.64
C PHE A 11 -6.59 -3.71 -6.95
N CYS A 12 -5.50 -4.02 -7.65
CA CYS A 12 -4.39 -4.79 -7.11
C CYS A 12 -3.16 -3.88 -7.01
N ILE A 13 -2.39 -4.02 -5.94
CA ILE A 13 -1.13 -3.32 -5.73
C ILE A 13 -0.04 -4.39 -5.68
N THR A 14 1.09 -4.13 -6.34
CA THR A 14 2.21 -5.07 -6.30
C THR A 14 2.78 -5.20 -4.89
N GLY A 15 3.03 -6.44 -4.47
CA GLY A 15 3.90 -6.76 -3.34
C GLY A 15 5.27 -7.27 -3.80
N ASN A 16 6.16 -7.51 -2.84
CA ASN A 16 7.51 -8.00 -3.13
C ASN A 16 7.51 -9.37 -3.85
N HIS A 17 6.54 -10.25 -3.56
CA HIS A 17 6.42 -11.55 -4.25
C HIS A 17 5.92 -11.40 -5.69
N ASP A 18 5.05 -10.43 -5.96
CA ASP A 18 4.60 -10.12 -7.32
C ASP A 18 5.77 -9.59 -8.15
N SER A 19 6.55 -8.66 -7.59
CA SER A 19 7.76 -8.13 -8.24
C SER A 19 8.84 -9.19 -8.44
N PHE A 20 8.89 -10.22 -7.59
CA PHE A 20 9.79 -11.37 -7.80
C PHE A 20 9.34 -12.20 -9.00
N ALA A 21 8.02 -12.44 -9.13
CA ALA A 21 7.45 -13.28 -10.18
C ALA A 21 7.38 -12.58 -11.55
N TYR A 22 7.05 -11.30 -11.56
CA TYR A 22 6.71 -10.51 -12.74
C TYR A 22 7.48 -9.18 -12.79
N GLY A 23 7.76 -8.70 -14.00
CA GLY A 23 8.10 -7.29 -14.16
C GLY A 23 6.90 -6.39 -13.85
N ALA A 24 7.14 -5.12 -13.48
CA ALA A 24 6.08 -4.21 -13.05
C ALA A 24 4.92 -4.05 -14.07
N GLU A 25 5.24 -3.89 -15.36
CA GLU A 25 4.20 -3.82 -16.41
C GLU A 25 3.54 -5.17 -16.68
N GLU A 26 4.30 -6.26 -16.53
CA GLU A 26 3.82 -7.61 -16.76
C GLU A 26 2.79 -8.03 -15.71
N PHE A 27 3.00 -7.67 -14.45
CA PHE A 27 2.07 -7.92 -13.35
C PHE A 27 0.67 -7.42 -13.68
N TYR A 28 0.53 -6.12 -13.99
CA TYR A 28 -0.78 -5.53 -14.28
C TYR A 28 -1.38 -6.06 -15.59
N ARG A 29 -0.56 -6.35 -16.60
CA ARG A 29 -1.02 -6.96 -17.85
C ARG A 29 -1.63 -8.34 -17.62
N VAL A 30 -1.04 -9.18 -16.77
CA VAL A 30 -1.58 -10.51 -16.43
C VAL A 30 -2.91 -10.40 -15.67
N LEU A 31 -3.07 -9.35 -14.87
CA LEU A 31 -4.35 -9.00 -14.22
C LEU A 31 -5.39 -8.37 -15.17
N GLY A 32 -5.04 -8.16 -16.45
CA GLY A 32 -5.93 -7.56 -17.43
C GLY A 32 -6.14 -6.06 -17.25
N GLY A 33 -5.22 -5.37 -16.57
CA GLY A 33 -5.36 -3.96 -16.20
C GLY A 33 -4.05 -3.17 -16.24
N CYS A 34 -4.01 -2.10 -15.46
CA CYS A 34 -2.86 -1.23 -15.26
C CYS A 34 -2.69 -0.96 -13.76
N GLU A 35 -1.58 -0.29 -13.41
CA GLU A 35 -1.36 0.22 -12.06
C GLU A 35 -2.56 1.07 -11.61
N PRO A 36 -3.13 0.83 -10.41
CA PRO A 36 -4.31 1.54 -9.96
C PRO A 36 -4.02 3.03 -9.83
N ARG A 37 -4.89 3.84 -10.43
CA ARG A 37 -4.90 5.29 -10.23
C ARG A 37 -5.70 5.65 -9.00
N ASP A 38 -5.38 6.79 -8.42
CA ASP A 38 -6.16 7.37 -7.32
C ASP A 38 -7.63 7.54 -7.70
N ILE A 39 -8.49 7.33 -6.72
CA ILE A 39 -9.94 7.48 -6.86
C ILE A 39 -10.35 8.69 -6.03
N HIS A 40 -10.97 9.65 -6.68
CA HIS A 40 -11.49 10.86 -6.06
C HIS A 40 -13.01 10.88 -6.19
N ALA A 41 -13.71 10.88 -5.06
CA ALA A 41 -15.15 10.96 -4.96
C ALA A 41 -15.56 12.05 -3.96
N PRO A 42 -16.81 12.54 -3.97
CA PRO A 42 -17.26 13.54 -3.01
C PRO A 42 -17.05 13.06 -1.56
N GLY A 43 -16.15 13.72 -0.83
CA GLY A 43 -15.83 13.42 0.56
C GLY A 43 -14.87 12.23 0.78
N LEU A 44 -14.42 11.56 -0.28
CA LEU A 44 -13.61 10.35 -0.20
C LEU A 44 -12.48 10.34 -1.24
N ASP A 45 -11.26 10.07 -0.80
CA ASP A 45 -10.08 9.91 -1.66
C ASP A 45 -9.38 8.58 -1.33
N LEU A 46 -9.19 7.71 -2.33
CA LEU A 46 -8.46 6.45 -2.21
C LEU A 46 -7.14 6.57 -2.97
N LEU A 47 -6.03 6.41 -2.24
CA LEU A 47 -4.68 6.54 -2.78
C LEU A 47 -3.98 5.18 -2.79
N PHE A 48 -3.38 4.83 -3.92
CA PHE A 48 -2.63 3.57 -4.08
C PHE A 48 -1.13 3.88 -4.17
N LEU A 49 -0.31 3.26 -3.33
CA LEU A 49 1.14 3.48 -3.30
C LEU A 49 1.90 2.18 -3.61
N ASP A 50 2.92 2.29 -4.46
CA ASP A 50 3.91 1.25 -4.71
C ASP A 50 5.20 1.59 -3.96
N ALA A 51 5.62 0.73 -3.04
CA ALA A 51 6.87 0.84 -2.30
C ALA A 51 7.79 -0.38 -2.50
N CYS A 52 7.61 -1.11 -3.62
CA CYS A 52 8.54 -2.15 -4.08
C CYS A 52 9.78 -1.51 -4.74
N TYR A 53 10.55 -0.76 -3.95
CA TYR A 53 11.80 -0.12 -4.36
C TYR A 53 12.87 -0.38 -3.30
N PHE A 54 14.11 -0.55 -3.75
CA PHE A 54 15.27 -0.55 -2.86
C PHE A 54 15.52 0.87 -2.31
N LYS A 55 16.21 0.98 -1.17
CA LYS A 55 16.67 2.26 -0.62
C LYS A 55 17.54 3.08 -1.59
N SER A 56 18.16 2.42 -2.57
CA SER A 56 18.89 3.09 -3.65
C SER A 56 17.98 3.88 -4.61
N GLY A 57 16.65 3.72 -4.50
CA GLY A 57 15.65 4.25 -5.42
C GLY A 57 15.40 3.38 -6.64
N LYS A 58 16.12 2.25 -6.79
CA LYS A 58 15.86 1.27 -7.86
C LYS A 58 14.52 0.58 -7.59
N ARG A 59 13.61 0.56 -8.57
CA ARG A 59 12.38 -0.26 -8.49
C ARG A 59 12.75 -1.74 -8.48
N TYR A 60 12.00 -2.55 -7.75
CA TYR A 60 12.12 -4.00 -7.85
C TYR A 60 11.87 -4.48 -9.27
N GLU A 61 12.57 -5.54 -9.63
CA GLU A 61 12.48 -6.19 -10.93
C GLU A 61 12.34 -7.69 -10.74
N ARG A 62 11.92 -8.40 -11.80
CA ARG A 62 11.75 -9.85 -11.78
C ARG A 62 13.03 -10.54 -11.31
N GLY A 63 12.93 -11.29 -10.21
CA GLY A 63 14.05 -11.99 -9.58
C GLY A 63 15.02 -11.11 -8.79
N ASP A 64 14.83 -9.79 -8.75
CA ASP A 64 15.67 -8.83 -8.02
C ASP A 64 14.80 -8.02 -7.04
N THR A 65 14.60 -8.62 -5.86
CA THR A 65 13.77 -8.11 -4.77
C THR A 65 14.42 -8.44 -3.44
N ASP A 66 14.36 -7.55 -2.44
CA ASP A 66 14.61 -7.91 -1.04
C ASP A 66 13.49 -7.33 -0.18
N TRP A 67 12.65 -8.19 0.38
CA TRP A 67 11.47 -7.81 1.15
C TRP A 67 11.79 -6.93 2.38
N ARG A 68 13.06 -6.86 2.81
CA ARG A 68 13.54 -6.00 3.92
C ARG A 68 14.10 -4.66 3.42
N ASP A 69 14.50 -4.58 2.15
CA ASP A 69 15.04 -3.36 1.56
C ASP A 69 13.97 -2.66 0.72
N THR A 70 13.04 -2.05 1.43
CA THR A 70 11.86 -1.39 0.85
C THR A 70 11.89 0.12 1.09
N PHE A 71 11.39 0.89 0.12
CA PHE A 71 11.47 2.35 0.11
C PHE A 71 10.34 2.96 -0.72
N LEU A 72 9.85 4.14 -0.33
CA LEU A 72 8.93 4.94 -1.15
C LEU A 72 9.68 6.14 -1.74
N PRO A 73 10.00 6.16 -3.06
CA PRO A 73 10.90 7.16 -3.62
C PRO A 73 10.30 8.55 -3.86
N ASP A 74 9.01 8.65 -4.22
CA ASP A 74 8.37 9.92 -4.60
C ASP A 74 7.52 10.52 -3.46
N VAL A 75 8.17 10.83 -2.34
CA VAL A 75 7.51 11.46 -1.18
C VAL A 75 6.96 12.86 -1.50
N LYS A 76 7.59 13.60 -2.41
CA LYS A 76 7.09 14.90 -2.88
C LYS A 76 5.84 14.76 -3.75
N GLY A 77 5.76 13.70 -4.56
CA GLY A 77 4.57 13.33 -5.30
C GLY A 77 3.42 12.98 -4.36
N LEU A 78 3.71 12.25 -3.28
CA LEU A 78 2.73 11.94 -2.23
C LEU A 78 2.18 13.22 -1.57
N GLU A 79 3.04 14.16 -1.17
CA GLU A 79 2.60 15.47 -0.64
C GLU A 79 1.65 16.20 -1.60
N LYS A 80 1.98 16.21 -2.91
CA LYS A 80 1.14 16.84 -3.93
C LYS A 80 -0.20 16.13 -4.10
N ARG A 81 -0.22 14.79 -4.09
CA ARG A 81 -1.45 13.99 -4.16
C ARG A 81 -2.36 14.31 -2.98
N LEU A 82 -1.81 14.32 -1.76
CA LEU A 82 -2.54 14.68 -0.54
C LEU A 82 -3.06 16.13 -0.55
N ALA A 83 -2.28 17.07 -1.08
CA ALA A 83 -2.72 18.46 -1.25
C ALA A 83 -3.94 18.58 -2.17
N GLY A 84 -4.00 17.75 -3.23
CA GLY A 84 -5.11 17.69 -4.19
C GLY A 84 -6.38 16.99 -3.69
N CYS A 85 -6.30 16.21 -2.62
CA CYS A 85 -7.45 15.51 -2.03
C CYS A 85 -8.42 16.50 -1.37
N ALA A 86 -9.73 16.24 -1.47
CA ALA A 86 -10.78 17.11 -0.93
C ALA A 86 -11.56 16.46 0.22
N GLY A 87 -11.41 15.15 0.42
CA GLY A 87 -12.13 14.36 1.42
C GLY A 87 -11.23 13.65 2.42
N SER A 88 -11.83 12.66 3.10
CA SER A 88 -11.10 11.70 3.92
C SER A 88 -10.24 10.83 3.02
N VAL A 89 -8.96 10.72 3.36
CA VAL A 89 -7.99 9.95 2.56
C VAL A 89 -7.77 8.57 3.17
N TYR A 90 -7.86 7.54 2.34
CA TYR A 90 -7.51 6.16 2.68
C TYR A 90 -6.41 5.69 1.75
N ILE A 91 -5.33 5.20 2.33
CA ILE A 91 -4.13 4.77 1.59
C ILE A 91 -4.09 3.25 1.56
N PHE A 92 -3.71 2.71 0.41
CA PHE A 92 -3.48 1.28 0.20
C PHE A 92 -2.05 1.09 -0.30
N MET A 93 -1.31 0.17 0.32
CA MET A 93 0.06 -0.20 -0.08
C MET A 93 0.39 -1.61 0.40
N HIS A 94 1.45 -2.23 -0.12
CA HIS A 94 1.85 -3.56 0.38
C HIS A 94 2.74 -3.47 1.63
N GLN A 95 3.81 -2.67 1.56
CA GLN A 95 4.80 -2.54 2.63
C GLN A 95 4.24 -1.84 3.87
N ASN A 96 4.92 -2.03 5.00
CA ASN A 96 4.45 -1.54 6.29
C ASN A 96 5.06 -0.17 6.64
N ILE A 97 4.25 0.71 7.20
CA ILE A 97 4.73 1.96 7.81
C ILE A 97 4.21 2.14 9.24
N ASP A 98 3.65 1.11 9.88
CA ASP A 98 3.18 1.18 11.27
C ASP A 98 4.38 1.15 12.25
N PRO A 99 4.55 2.15 13.13
CA PRO A 99 5.68 2.21 14.05
C PRO A 99 5.71 1.09 15.10
N GLN A 100 4.60 0.36 15.30
CA GLN A 100 4.52 -0.76 16.24
C GLN A 100 4.83 -2.13 15.61
N VAL A 101 4.94 -2.20 14.28
CA VAL A 101 5.43 -3.39 13.57
C VAL A 101 6.97 -3.43 13.61
N PRO A 102 7.64 -4.60 13.72
CA PRO A 102 9.09 -4.67 13.74
C PRO A 102 9.77 -3.93 12.58
N GLU A 103 10.82 -3.18 12.87
CA GLU A 103 11.51 -2.29 11.91
C GLU A 103 11.93 -2.98 10.61
N VAL A 104 12.34 -4.25 10.68
CA VAL A 104 12.76 -5.06 9.51
C VAL A 104 11.64 -5.30 8.48
N LEU A 105 10.37 -5.09 8.87
CA LEU A 105 9.19 -5.23 8.01
C LEU A 105 8.68 -3.88 7.51
N ARG A 106 9.34 -2.77 7.85
CA ARG A 106 8.88 -1.43 7.50
C ARG A 106 9.71 -0.83 6.38
N LEU A 107 9.15 0.19 5.74
CA LEU A 107 9.92 1.01 4.80
C LEU A 107 11.12 1.66 5.48
N PHE A 108 12.22 1.80 4.76
CA PHE A 108 13.39 2.54 5.23
C PHE A 108 13.11 4.02 5.54
N ASN A 109 12.16 4.62 4.82
CA ASN A 109 11.69 5.98 5.07
C ASN A 109 10.28 6.02 5.69
N ASP A 110 9.91 5.00 6.47
CA ASP A 110 8.58 4.92 7.12
C ASP A 110 8.21 6.20 7.89
N ALA A 111 9.16 6.79 8.62
CA ALA A 111 8.92 7.95 9.45
C ALA A 111 8.68 9.23 8.64
N GLU A 112 9.38 9.39 7.51
CA GLU A 112 9.17 10.49 6.58
C GLU A 112 7.79 10.38 5.91
N VAL A 113 7.43 9.17 5.47
CA VAL A 113 6.10 8.91 4.90
C VAL A 113 5.01 9.22 5.92
N ARG A 114 5.11 8.69 7.15
CA ARG A 114 4.14 8.97 8.22
C ARG A 114 4.01 10.47 8.52
N ASP A 115 5.12 11.19 8.65
CA ASP A 115 5.11 12.63 8.90
C ASP A 115 4.36 13.41 7.80
N ILE A 116 4.52 13.02 6.53
CA ILE A 116 3.76 13.57 5.40
C ILE A 116 2.26 13.27 5.54
N LEU A 117 1.89 12.02 5.88
CA LEU A 117 0.49 11.63 6.06
C LEU A 117 -0.16 12.42 7.20
N GLU A 118 0.52 12.52 8.33
CA GLU A 118 0.07 13.23 9.53
C GLU A 118 -0.10 14.74 9.28
N LYS A 119 0.90 15.38 8.66
CA LYS A 119 0.85 16.81 8.30
C LYS A 119 -0.29 17.16 7.36
N SER A 120 -0.75 16.21 6.55
CA SER A 120 -1.90 16.45 5.66
C SER A 120 -3.20 16.71 6.44
N GLY A 121 -3.36 16.12 7.64
CA GLY A 121 -4.60 16.13 8.41
C GLY A 121 -5.81 15.43 7.75
N LYS A 122 -5.62 14.81 6.58
CA LYS A 122 -6.71 14.21 5.77
C LYS A 122 -6.76 12.69 5.86
N VAL A 123 -5.63 12.04 6.12
CA VAL A 123 -5.51 10.58 6.15
C VAL A 123 -6.24 10.01 7.36
N LYS A 124 -7.11 9.02 7.12
CA LYS A 124 -7.87 8.31 8.16
C LYS A 124 -7.30 6.93 8.43
N ALA A 125 -6.97 6.20 7.38
CA ALA A 125 -6.36 4.89 7.52
C ALA A 125 -5.34 4.57 6.42
N VAL A 126 -4.42 3.69 6.75
CA VAL A 126 -3.46 3.04 5.85
C VAL A 126 -3.71 1.53 5.91
N TYR A 127 -4.16 0.97 4.80
CA TYR A 127 -4.31 -0.46 4.59
C TYR A 127 -3.02 -1.02 3.99
N GLN A 128 -2.46 -2.00 4.68
CA GLN A 128 -1.15 -2.55 4.40
C GLN A 128 -1.15 -4.07 4.53
N GLY A 129 -0.11 -4.70 3.99
CA GLY A 129 0.13 -6.14 4.10
C GLY A 129 1.48 -6.40 4.75
N HIS A 130 2.23 -7.32 4.15
CA HIS A 130 3.64 -7.65 4.40
C HIS A 130 3.97 -8.24 5.79
N HIS A 131 3.39 -7.72 6.88
CA HIS A 131 3.43 -8.36 8.20
C HIS A 131 2.33 -9.42 8.28
N HIS A 132 2.66 -10.65 7.91
CA HIS A 132 1.69 -11.75 7.72
C HIS A 132 0.75 -12.04 8.90
N PRO A 133 1.18 -11.95 10.18
CA PRO A 133 0.25 -12.12 11.30
C PRO A 133 -0.88 -11.08 11.37
N GLY A 134 -0.76 -9.99 10.62
CA GLY A 134 -1.62 -8.82 10.73
C GLY A 134 -1.28 -7.96 11.94
N HIS A 135 -1.79 -6.73 11.94
CA HIS A 135 -1.64 -5.78 13.05
C HIS A 135 -2.64 -4.63 12.88
N ARG A 136 -3.08 -4.04 13.99
CA ARG A 136 -3.89 -2.82 13.94
C ARG A 136 -3.47 -1.87 15.04
N THR A 137 -3.20 -0.63 14.67
CA THR A 137 -2.87 0.44 15.61
C THR A 137 -3.49 1.76 15.20
N VAL A 138 -3.55 2.68 16.18
CA VAL A 138 -3.79 4.09 15.92
C VAL A 138 -2.54 4.83 16.32
N TRP A 139 -1.97 5.61 15.41
CA TRP A 139 -0.82 6.45 15.66
C TRP A 139 -1.07 7.86 15.14
N ASN A 140 -0.97 8.87 16.01
CA ASN A 140 -1.24 10.28 15.70
C ASN A 140 -2.59 10.53 14.99
N GLY A 141 -3.61 9.73 15.31
CA GLY A 141 -4.96 9.85 14.75
C GLY A 141 -5.18 9.17 13.38
N ILE A 142 -4.20 8.42 12.89
CA ILE A 142 -4.30 7.59 11.69
C ILE A 142 -4.37 6.12 12.11
N GLU A 143 -5.32 5.36 11.53
CA GLU A 143 -5.38 3.91 11.68
C GLU A 143 -4.38 3.24 10.73
N TYR A 144 -3.57 2.31 11.24
CA TYR A 144 -2.71 1.46 10.43
C TYR A 144 -3.22 0.04 10.53
N ILE A 145 -3.59 -0.54 9.40
CA ILE A 145 -4.31 -1.82 9.33
C ILE A 145 -3.52 -2.75 8.42
N SER A 146 -2.75 -3.65 9.04
CA SER A 146 -2.14 -4.79 8.38
C SER A 146 -3.11 -5.97 8.37
N LEU A 147 -3.61 -6.33 7.21
CA LEU A 147 -4.45 -7.52 7.06
C LEU A 147 -3.60 -8.80 7.24
N PRO A 148 -4.09 -9.82 7.94
CA PRO A 148 -3.41 -11.11 7.98
C PRO A 148 -3.24 -11.70 6.58
N ALA A 149 -2.17 -12.44 6.35
CA ALA A 149 -1.91 -13.02 5.04
C ALA A 149 -2.85 -14.21 4.76
N MET A 150 -3.59 -14.16 3.66
CA MET A 150 -4.50 -15.25 3.25
C MET A 150 -3.79 -16.59 3.01
N CYS A 151 -2.48 -16.61 2.81
CA CYS A 151 -1.70 -17.84 2.67
C CYS A 151 -1.41 -18.55 4.02
N GLU A 152 -1.57 -17.85 5.14
CA GLU A 152 -1.32 -18.37 6.49
C GLU A 152 -2.59 -18.44 7.35
N TYR A 153 -3.61 -17.65 7.01
CA TYR A 153 -4.84 -17.49 7.80
C TYR A 153 -6.10 -17.64 6.93
N GLU A 154 -7.12 -18.32 7.45
CA GLU A 154 -8.42 -18.44 6.80
C GLU A 154 -9.23 -17.14 6.91
N ASN A 155 -10.02 -16.84 5.87
CA ASN A 155 -10.92 -15.67 5.82
C ASN A 155 -10.24 -14.34 6.17
N ALA A 156 -8.96 -14.17 5.82
CA ALA A 156 -8.20 -12.97 6.09
C ALA A 156 -8.54 -11.82 5.12
N HIS A 157 -9.71 -11.21 5.34
CA HIS A 157 -10.22 -10.05 4.62
C HIS A 157 -11.06 -9.17 5.55
N GLU A 158 -11.33 -7.94 5.11
CA GLU A 158 -12.17 -7.01 5.84
C GLU A 158 -13.15 -6.31 4.90
N ILE A 159 -14.37 -6.06 5.39
CA ILE A 159 -15.35 -5.20 4.74
C ILE A 159 -15.32 -3.87 5.49
N ILE A 160 -15.09 -2.79 4.75
CA ILE A 160 -14.92 -1.47 5.33
C ILE A 160 -16.09 -0.60 4.86
N GLU A 161 -16.76 0.06 5.81
CA GLU A 161 -17.75 1.09 5.53
C GLU A 161 -17.10 2.46 5.79
N ILE A 162 -17.06 3.31 4.75
CA ILE A 162 -16.39 4.62 4.73
C ILE A 162 -17.35 5.73 4.30
#